data_AF-A0A6M0AN64-F1
#
_entry.id   AF-A0A6M0AN64-F1
#
_cell.length_a   1.000
_cell.length_b   1.000
_cell.length_c   1.000
_cell.angle_alpha   90.00
_cell.angle_beta   90.00
_cell.angle_gamma   90.00
#
_symmetry.space_group_name_H-M   'P 1'
#
loop_
_entity.id
_entity.type
_entity.pdbx_description
1 polymer ?
#
loop_
_entity_poly.entity_id
_entity_poly.type
_entity_poly.pdbx_seq_one_letter_code
_entity_poly.pdbx_strand_id
1 'polypeptide(L)' 'DNVFPWRWKIRPADFNNLQILPHILTGVKVADIMAILGSIDIIMGSVDR' A
#
# COMPACT_ATOMS: atom_id res chain seq x y z
N ASP A 1 -21.46 30.12 1.86
CA ASP A 1 -20.21 29.63 1.25
C ASP A 1 -19.58 28.57 2.14
N ASN A 2 -19.72 27.31 1.75
CA ASN A 2 -19.20 26.20 2.53
C ASN A 2 -17.75 25.94 2.10
N VAL A 3 -16.81 26.17 3.03
CA VAL A 3 -15.35 26.15 2.77
C VAL A 3 -14.81 24.72 2.66
N PHE A 4 -15.64 23.70 2.92
CA PHE A 4 -15.21 22.31 2.96
C PHE A 4 -15.53 21.53 1.67
N PRO A 5 -14.59 20.70 1.20
CA PRO A 5 -14.77 19.90 -0.02
C PRO A 5 -15.81 18.78 0.19
N TRP A 6 -16.67 18.58 -0.80
CA TRP A 6 -17.71 17.54 -0.80
C TRP A 6 -17.15 16.11 -0.72
N ARG A 7 -15.95 15.88 -1.25
CA ARG A 7 -15.21 14.61 -1.16
C ARG A 7 -13.74 14.82 -1.48
N TRP A 8 -12.86 14.40 -0.58
CA TRP A 8 -11.42 14.44 -0.78
C TRP A 8 -10.89 13.00 -0.83
N LYS A 9 -10.56 12.50 -2.02
CA LYS A 9 -9.96 11.18 -2.18
C LYS A 9 -8.47 11.35 -2.43
N ILE A 10 -7.66 10.94 -1.46
CA ILE A 10 -6.21 10.89 -1.59
C ILE A 10 -5.86 9.54 -2.24
N ARG A 11 -4.91 9.53 -3.16
CA ARG A 11 -4.38 8.29 -3.74
C ARG A 11 -2.95 8.12 -3.28
N PRO A 12 -2.70 7.33 -2.23
CA PRO A 12 -1.34 7.03 -1.78
C PRO A 12 -0.62 6.18 -2.83
N ALA A 13 0.66 6.46 -3.07
CA ALA A 13 1.51 5.65 -3.96
C ALA A 13 1.63 4.20 -3.45
N ASP A 14 1.58 4.04 -2.12
CA ASP A 14 1.75 2.76 -1.43
C ASP A 14 0.61 1.77 -1.73
N PHE A 15 -0.60 2.26 -2.04
CA PHE A 15 -1.71 1.40 -2.46
C PHE A 15 -1.45 0.75 -3.83
N ASN A 16 -0.72 1.43 -4.72
CA ASN A 16 -0.38 0.90 -6.04
C ASN A 16 0.76 -0.11 -5.97
N ASN A 17 1.75 0.12 -5.09
CA ASN A 17 2.81 -0.84 -4.80
C ASN A 17 2.26 -2.13 -4.15
N LEU A 18 1.23 -2.01 -3.31
CA LEU A 18 0.59 -3.18 -2.68
C LEU A 18 -0.04 -4.15 -3.69
N GLN A 19 -0.57 -3.64 -4.81
CA GLN A 19 -1.20 -4.48 -5.84
C GLN A 19 -0.20 -5.37 -6.58
N ILE A 20 1.08 -4.98 -6.66
CA ILE A 20 2.12 -5.77 -7.32
C ILE A 20 2.71 -6.85 -6.39
N LEU A 21 2.60 -6.63 -5.08
CA LEU A 21 3.08 -7.53 -4.03
C LEU A 21 2.57 -8.98 -4.15
N PRO A 22 1.26 -9.25 -4.36
CA PRO A 22 0.77 -10.62 -4.54
C PRO A 22 1.34 -11.31 -5.78
N HIS A 23 1.75 -10.55 -6.81
CA HIS A 23 2.41 -11.10 -8.00
C HIS A 23 3.88 -11.43 -7.75
N ILE A 24 4.57 -10.69 -6.88
CA ILE A 24 5.95 -11.00 -6.49
C ILE A 24 5.97 -12.18 -5.50
N LEU A 25 4.91 -12.35 -4.70
CA LEU A 25 4.81 -13.39 -3.68
C LEU A 25 4.43 -14.79 -4.23
N THR A 26 4.02 -14.92 -5.50
CA THR A 26 3.75 -16.24 -6.09
C THR A 26 5.02 -17.05 -6.26
N GLY A 27 5.21 -18.09 -5.43
CA GLY A 27 6.35 -19.02 -5.50
C GLY A 27 7.42 -18.80 -4.43
N VAL A 28 7.25 -17.83 -3.53
CA VAL A 28 8.22 -17.50 -2.49
C VAL A 28 7.84 -18.14 -1.15
N LYS A 29 8.82 -18.46 -0.30
CA LYS A 29 8.58 -19.06 1.02
C LYS A 29 7.95 -18.03 1.97
N VAL A 30 7.17 -18.51 2.94
CA VAL A 30 6.51 -17.66 3.94
C VAL A 30 7.50 -16.76 4.70
N ALA A 31 8.73 -17.22 4.90
CA ALA A 31 9.79 -16.43 5.55
C ALA A 31 10.20 -15.19 4.73
N ASP A 32 10.19 -15.28 3.40
CA ASP A 32 10.62 -14.19 2.52
C ASP A 32 9.55 -13.11 2.38
N ILE A 33 8.30 -13.42 2.72
CA ILE A 33 7.19 -12.46 2.70
C ILE A 33 7.50 -11.28 3.62
N MET A 34 7.98 -11.55 4.84
CA MET A 34 8.30 -10.50 5.82
C MET A 34 9.49 -9.65 5.37
N ALA A 35 10.48 -10.26 4.70
CA ALA A 35 11.63 -9.52 4.16
C ALA A 35 11.23 -8.60 3.00
N ILE A 36 10.35 -9.07 2.10
CA ILE A 36 9.83 -8.30 0.98
C ILE A 36 8.96 -7.14 1.48
N LEU A 37 8.06 -7.38 2.44
CA LEU A 37 7.24 -6.35 3.07
C LEU A 37 8.10 -5.26 3.74
N GLY A 38 9.18 -5.65 4.42
CA GLY A 38 10.12 -4.70 5.03
C GLY A 38 10.93 -3.90 4.00
N SER A 39 11.20 -4.47 2.82
CA SER A 39 11.96 -3.79 1.76
C SER A 39 11.16 -2.73 0.99
N ILE A 40 9.83 -2.89 0.93
CA ILE A 40 8.93 -2.01 0.17
C ILE A 40 8.46 -0.82 1.04
N ASP A 41 8.71 -0.86 2.35
CA ASP A 41 8.36 0.18 3.33
C ASP A 41 6.88 0.59 3.23
N ILE A 42 5.99 -0.41 3.30
CA ILE A 42 4.55 -0.19 3.19
C ILE A 42 4.07 0.40 4.51
N ILE A 43 4.00 1.72 4.58
CA ILE A 43 3.41 2.41 5.72
C ILE A 43 1.91 2.12 5.71
N MET A 44 1.44 1.21 6.55
CA MET A 44 0.02 0.83 6.62
C MET A 44 -0.91 2.05 6.81
N GLY A 45 -0.41 3.12 7.45
CA GLY A 45 -1.14 4.36 7.67
C GLY A 45 -1.31 5.28 6.45
N SER A 46 -0.58 5.07 5.35
CA SER A 46 -0.81 5.78 4.09
C SER A 46 -1.82 5.06 3.20
N VAL A 47 -1.84 3.71 3.22
CA VAL A 47 -2.70 2.85 2.41
C VAL A 47 -4.19 2.98 2.78
N ASP A 48 -4.50 3.30 4.04
CA ASP A 48 -5.88 3.38 4.56
C ASP A 48 -6.54 4.79 4.39
N ARG A 49 -5.88 5.75 3.73
CA ARG A 49 -6.35 7.15 3.55
C ARG A 49 -6.99 7.45 2.19
#